data_AF-A0A917J4I1-F1
#
_entry.id   AF-A0A917J4I1-F1
#
_cell.length_a   1.000
_cell.length_b   1.000
_cell.length_c   1.000
_cell.angle_alpha   90.00
_cell.angle_beta   90.00
_cell.angle_gamma   90.00
#
_symmetry.space_group_name_H-M   'P 1'
#
loop_
_entity.id
_entity.type
_entity.pdbx_description
1 polymer ?
#
loop_
_entity_poly.entity_id
_entity_poly.type
_entity_poly.pdbx_seq_one_letter_code
_entity_poly.pdbx_strand_id
1 'polypeptide(L)'
;MNTAERIKKYLNLRESLRHELSLIDINKPDDGLEGALRELLKDVAFEGKVFELMLQLNPEVAADHLRMYYLDDDPYTKARFKGNLDIMLDDYKVILGEDAFAKLVSSLPEETVNHPVVKEAIEFANDD
;
A
#
# COMPACT_ATOMS: atom_id res chain seq x y z
N MET A 1 -1.81 18.22 -30.09
CA MET A 1 -2.24 16.95 -29.48
C MET A 1 -3.71 17.07 -29.11
N ASN A 2 -4.58 16.25 -29.68
CA ASN A 2 -6.00 16.20 -29.34
C ASN A 2 -6.23 15.43 -28.02
N THR A 3 -7.46 15.47 -27.48
CA THR A 3 -7.78 14.83 -26.19
C THR A 3 -7.50 13.32 -26.19
N ALA A 4 -7.83 12.61 -27.26
CA ALA A 4 -7.59 11.16 -27.35
C ALA A 4 -6.09 10.82 -27.33
N GLU A 5 -5.26 11.62 -28.00
CA GLU A 5 -3.80 11.48 -27.97
C GLU A 5 -3.23 11.76 -26.57
N ARG A 6 -3.76 12.77 -25.85
CA ARG A 6 -3.37 13.05 -24.46
C ARG A 6 -3.67 11.87 -23.53
N ILE A 7 -4.85 11.26 -23.66
CA ILE A 7 -5.25 10.09 -22.87
C ILE A 7 -4.33 8.91 -23.15
N LYS A 8 -4.06 8.60 -24.42
CA LYS A 8 -3.14 7.51 -24.79
C LYS A 8 -1.73 7.74 -24.24
N LYS A 9 -1.22 8.96 -24.34
CA LYS A 9 0.10 9.32 -23.77
C LYS A 9 0.14 9.09 -22.26
N TYR A 10 -0.90 9.52 -21.54
CA TYR A 10 -1.00 9.29 -20.10
C TYR A 10 -1.00 7.80 -19.75
N LEU A 11 -1.81 6.99 -20.42
CA LEU A 11 -1.87 5.54 -20.16
C LEU A 11 -0.52 4.86 -20.41
N ASN A 12 0.16 5.20 -21.51
CA ASN A 12 1.49 4.64 -21.80
C ASN A 12 2.53 5.03 -20.75
N LEU A 13 2.52 6.30 -20.30
CA LEU A 13 3.43 6.75 -19.24
C LEU A 13 3.12 6.05 -17.91
N ARG A 14 1.84 5.85 -17.58
CA ARG A 14 1.41 5.15 -16.37
C ARG A 14 1.91 3.71 -16.36
N GLU A 15 1.72 2.97 -17.44
CA GLU A 15 2.20 1.58 -17.52
C GLU A 15 3.73 1.50 -17.55
N SER A 16 4.41 2.46 -18.18
CA SER A 16 5.89 2.53 -18.15
C SER A 16 6.40 2.74 -16.73
N LEU A 17 5.80 3.67 -15.97
CA LEU A 17 6.16 3.91 -14.58
C LEU A 17 5.88 2.69 -13.69
N ARG A 18 4.76 1.98 -13.90
CA ARG A 18 4.48 0.72 -13.18
C ARG A 18 5.57 -0.32 -13.41
N HIS A 19 6.03 -0.44 -14.65
CA HIS A 19 7.13 -1.34 -14.98
C HIS A 19 8.43 -0.89 -14.31
N GLU A 20 8.76 0.40 -14.37
CA GLU A 20 9.96 0.96 -13.72
C GLU A 20 9.96 0.71 -12.20
N LEU A 21 8.83 0.90 -11.52
CA LEU A 21 8.69 0.59 -10.09
C LEU A 21 8.99 -0.88 -9.77
N SER A 22 8.63 -1.81 -10.66
CA SER A 22 8.93 -3.24 -10.47
C SER A 22 10.41 -3.61 -10.62
N LEU A 23 11.23 -2.68 -11.13
CA LEU A 23 12.66 -2.87 -11.37
C LEU A 23 13.54 -2.15 -10.33
N ILE A 24 12.96 -1.42 -9.38
CA ILE A 24 13.71 -0.70 -8.35
C ILE A 24 14.44 -1.70 -7.44
N ASP A 25 15.76 -1.52 -7.31
CA ASP A 25 16.57 -2.21 -6.31
C ASP A 25 16.67 -1.36 -5.04
N ILE A 26 15.92 -1.76 -4.02
CA ILE A 26 15.82 -1.02 -2.76
C ILE A 26 17.13 -1.01 -1.95
N ASN A 27 18.09 -1.88 -2.28
CA ASN A 27 19.40 -1.93 -1.62
C ASN A 27 20.33 -0.80 -2.06
N LYS A 28 19.97 -0.09 -3.15
CA LYS A 28 20.72 1.04 -3.69
C LYS A 28 19.75 2.15 -4.10
N PRO A 29 19.04 2.75 -3.13
CA PRO A 29 18.03 3.75 -3.44
C PRO A 29 18.71 5.01 -4.00
N ASP A 30 18.15 5.55 -5.08
CA ASP A 30 18.56 6.85 -5.61
C ASP A 30 18.19 7.98 -4.62
N ASP A 31 18.97 9.05 -4.65
CA ASP A 31 18.67 10.25 -3.86
C ASP A 31 17.29 10.81 -4.21
N GLY A 32 16.43 10.93 -3.19
CA GLY A 32 15.06 11.45 -3.34
C GLY A 32 14.00 10.42 -3.72
N LEU A 33 14.37 9.14 -3.91
CA LEU A 33 13.41 8.07 -4.22
C LEU A 33 12.30 7.97 -3.17
N GLU A 34 12.64 7.95 -1.88
CA GLU A 34 11.65 7.87 -0.79
C GLU A 34 10.63 9.02 -0.88
N GLY A 35 11.10 10.25 -1.13
CA GLY A 35 10.24 11.42 -1.28
C GLY A 35 9.28 11.29 -2.46
N ALA A 36 9.77 10.77 -3.59
CA ALA A 36 8.95 10.52 -4.77
C ALA A 36 7.91 9.40 -4.52
N LEU A 37 8.31 8.31 -3.86
CA LEU A 37 7.42 7.22 -3.49
C LEU A 37 6.33 7.68 -2.53
N ARG A 38 6.64 8.52 -1.54
CA ARG A 38 5.64 9.09 -0.61
C ARG A 38 4.54 9.88 -1.33
N GLU A 39 4.88 10.65 -2.36
CA GLU A 39 3.88 11.36 -3.16
C GLU A 39 3.08 10.38 -4.03
N LEU A 40 3.74 9.38 -4.62
CA LEU A 40 3.09 8.40 -5.48
C LEU A 40 2.20 7.42 -4.72
N LEU A 41 2.47 7.16 -3.44
CA LEU A 41 1.67 6.30 -2.55
C LEU A 41 0.22 6.80 -2.41
N LYS A 42 0.00 8.10 -2.61
CA LYS A 42 -1.33 8.73 -2.61
C LYS A 42 -2.13 8.42 -3.90
N ASP A 43 -1.50 7.91 -4.96
CA ASP A 43 -2.18 7.52 -6.20
C ASP A 43 -2.59 6.05 -6.15
N VAL A 44 -3.90 5.79 -6.16
CA VAL A 44 -4.50 4.43 -6.12
C VAL A 44 -3.95 3.52 -7.22
N ALA A 45 -3.56 4.07 -8.37
CA ALA A 45 -3.05 3.27 -9.49
C ALA A 45 -1.66 2.66 -9.23
N PHE A 46 -0.93 3.18 -8.24
CA PHE A 46 0.43 2.78 -7.89
C PHE A 46 0.57 2.33 -6.43
N GLU A 47 -0.40 2.67 -5.58
CA GLU A 47 -0.38 2.50 -4.13
C GLU A 47 0.17 1.14 -3.67
N GLY A 48 -0.37 0.01 -4.16
CA GLY A 48 0.09 -1.31 -3.73
C GLY A 48 1.58 -1.54 -3.96
N LYS A 49 2.07 -1.33 -5.19
CA LYS A 49 3.50 -1.52 -5.50
C LYS A 49 4.39 -0.52 -4.76
N VAL A 50 3.94 0.73 -4.63
CA VAL A 50 4.68 1.75 -3.88
C VAL A 50 4.73 1.42 -2.39
N PHE A 51 3.65 0.87 -1.84
CA PHE A 51 3.58 0.42 -0.46
C PHE A 51 4.57 -0.71 -0.20
N GLU A 52 4.61 -1.74 -1.05
CA GLU A 52 5.59 -2.84 -0.99
C GLU A 52 7.03 -2.29 -0.97
N LEU A 53 7.36 -1.36 -1.88
CA LEU A 53 8.68 -0.72 -1.91
C LEU A 53 8.97 0.09 -0.64
N MET A 54 7.96 0.81 -0.12
CA MET A 54 8.08 1.58 1.10
C MET A 54 8.23 0.69 2.34
N LEU A 55 7.64 -0.50 2.38
CA LEU A 55 7.89 -1.46 3.47
C LEU A 55 9.36 -1.85 3.56
N GLN A 56 10.03 -1.98 2.41
CA GLN A 56 11.44 -2.33 2.37
C GLN A 56 12.36 -1.13 2.64
N LEU A 57 11.98 0.07 2.17
CA LEU A 57 12.79 1.28 2.28
C LEU A 57 12.62 2.00 3.62
N ASN A 58 11.38 2.20 4.04
CA ASN A 58 11.01 2.90 5.25
C ASN A 58 9.67 2.35 5.83
N PRO A 59 9.73 1.23 6.57
CA PRO A 59 8.57 0.53 7.10
C PRO A 59 7.61 1.40 7.92
N GLU A 60 8.14 2.39 8.65
CA GLU A 60 7.33 3.27 9.50
C GLU A 60 6.32 4.06 8.67
N VAL A 61 6.74 4.52 7.49
CA VAL A 61 5.89 5.32 6.59
C VAL A 61 4.81 4.49 5.96
N ALA A 62 5.16 3.26 5.55
CA ALA A 62 4.19 2.31 5.05
C ALA A 62 3.15 2.01 6.14
N ALA A 63 3.60 1.69 7.36
CA ALA A 63 2.72 1.43 8.50
C ALA A 63 1.77 2.62 8.79
N ASP A 64 2.29 3.84 8.79
CA ASP A 64 1.49 5.05 9.00
C ASP A 64 0.45 5.27 7.89
N HIS A 65 0.81 5.01 6.63
CA HIS A 65 -0.14 5.09 5.51
C HIS A 65 -1.25 4.04 5.63
N LEU A 66 -0.88 2.79 5.91
CA LEU A 66 -1.82 1.70 6.12
C LEU A 66 -2.79 2.01 7.25
N ARG A 67 -2.28 2.52 8.38
CA ARG A 67 -3.09 2.97 9.50
C ARG A 67 -4.02 4.10 9.09
N MET A 68 -3.50 5.22 8.64
CA MET A 68 -4.26 6.43 8.34
C MET A 68 -5.39 6.21 7.31
N TYR A 69 -5.16 5.38 6.29
CA TYR A 69 -6.12 5.25 5.19
C TYR A 69 -7.02 4.01 5.27
N TYR A 70 -6.61 2.97 6.01
CA TYR A 70 -7.32 1.69 6.02
C TYR A 70 -7.68 1.16 7.41
N LEU A 71 -6.92 1.46 8.46
CA LEU A 71 -7.10 0.82 9.77
C LEU A 71 -7.64 1.79 10.83
N ASP A 72 -7.12 3.01 10.87
CA ASP A 72 -7.56 4.08 11.77
C ASP A 72 -8.84 4.76 11.26
N ASP A 73 -9.59 5.39 12.16
CA ASP A 73 -10.93 5.97 11.96
C ASP A 73 -12.09 4.97 11.82
N ASP A 74 -13.31 5.50 11.92
CA ASP A 74 -14.55 4.74 11.77
C ASP A 74 -14.54 4.01 10.42
N PRO A 75 -14.60 2.67 10.39
CA PRO A 75 -14.62 1.86 9.18
C PRO A 75 -15.66 2.27 8.13
N TYR A 76 -16.74 2.94 8.55
CA TYR A 76 -17.79 3.47 7.66
C TYR A 76 -17.45 4.83 7.04
N THR A 77 -16.41 5.51 7.53
CA THR A 77 -15.97 6.84 7.08
C THR A 77 -14.64 6.84 6.33
N LYS A 78 -13.99 5.69 6.21
CA LYS A 78 -12.66 5.57 5.59
C LYS A 78 -12.66 6.01 4.13
N ALA A 79 -11.62 6.75 3.75
CA ALA A 79 -11.48 7.31 2.40
C ALA A 79 -11.20 6.25 1.31
N ARG A 80 -10.76 5.03 1.68
CA ARG A 80 -10.43 3.94 0.75
C ARG A 80 -11.06 2.62 1.22
N PHE A 81 -11.61 1.84 0.30
CA PHE A 81 -12.31 0.59 0.62
C PHE A 81 -11.82 -0.58 -0.26
N LYS A 82 -11.57 -1.71 0.42
CA LYS A 82 -11.43 -3.09 -0.06
C LYS A 82 -10.21 -3.45 -0.94
N GLY A 83 -9.92 -2.74 -2.03
CA GLY A 83 -9.17 -3.35 -3.14
C GLY A 83 -7.67 -3.63 -2.95
N ASN A 84 -7.00 -2.95 -2.01
CA ASN A 84 -5.56 -3.14 -1.77
C ASN A 84 -5.27 -3.61 -0.33
N LEU A 85 -6.26 -3.66 0.57
CA LEU A 85 -5.98 -3.86 2.00
C LEU A 85 -5.50 -5.29 2.29
N ASP A 86 -6.12 -6.28 1.66
CA ASP A 86 -5.73 -7.68 1.69
C ASP A 86 -4.28 -7.85 1.20
N ILE A 87 -3.96 -7.34 0.02
CA ILE A 87 -2.62 -7.39 -0.57
C ILE A 87 -1.60 -6.64 0.30
N MET A 88 -1.94 -5.45 0.80
CA MET A 88 -1.03 -4.67 1.63
C MET A 88 -0.77 -5.33 3.00
N LEU A 89 -1.78 -5.98 3.60
CA LEU A 89 -1.57 -6.73 4.84
C LEU A 89 -0.72 -7.98 4.62
N ASP A 90 -0.91 -8.66 3.49
CA ASP A 90 -0.07 -9.78 3.07
C ASP A 90 1.38 -9.33 2.84
N ASP A 91 1.61 -8.30 2.02
CA ASP A 91 2.94 -7.71 1.80
C ASP A 91 3.61 -7.27 3.12
N TYR A 92 2.84 -6.65 4.04
CA TYR A 92 3.34 -6.24 5.34
C TYR A 92 3.86 -7.44 6.15
N LYS A 93 3.08 -8.53 6.18
CA LYS A 93 3.44 -9.78 6.86
C LYS A 93 4.64 -10.45 6.19
N VAL A 94 4.65 -10.57 4.86
CA VAL A 94 5.72 -11.21 4.09
C VAL A 94 7.05 -10.47 4.25
N ILE A 95 7.03 -9.14 4.25
CA ILE A 95 8.25 -8.32 4.27
C ILE A 95 8.75 -8.08 5.70
N LEU A 96 7.86 -7.76 6.65
CA LEU A 96 8.25 -7.39 8.03
C LEU A 96 8.15 -8.57 9.02
N GLY A 97 7.50 -9.66 8.62
CA GLY A 97 7.36 -10.89 9.38
C GLY A 97 6.11 -10.96 10.27
N GLU A 98 5.81 -12.19 10.69
CA GLU A 98 4.66 -12.56 11.54
C GLU A 98 4.56 -11.73 12.81
N ASP A 99 5.68 -11.52 13.51
CA ASP A 99 5.69 -10.78 14.78
C ASP A 99 5.27 -9.31 14.59
N ALA A 100 5.68 -8.70 13.47
CA ALA A 100 5.32 -7.32 13.15
C ALA A 100 3.84 -7.22 12.77
N PHE A 101 3.35 -8.18 11.99
CA PHE A 101 1.95 -8.28 11.60
C PHE A 101 1.03 -8.51 12.82
N ALA A 102 1.36 -9.47 13.69
CA ALA A 102 0.61 -9.75 14.91
C ALA A 102 0.56 -8.51 15.83
N LYS A 103 1.67 -7.78 15.97
CA LYS A 103 1.71 -6.51 16.71
C LYS A 103 0.78 -5.46 16.09
N LEU A 104 0.80 -5.31 14.77
CA LEU A 104 -0.10 -4.40 14.05
C LEU A 104 -1.56 -4.74 14.36
N VAL A 105 -1.98 -5.99 14.14
CA VAL A 105 -3.36 -6.44 14.38
C VAL A 105 -3.77 -6.27 15.84
N SER A 106 -2.92 -6.65 16.79
CA SER A 106 -3.21 -6.54 18.23
C SER A 106 -3.31 -5.09 18.73
N SER A 107 -2.77 -4.13 17.99
CA SER A 107 -2.85 -2.71 18.32
C SER A 107 -4.15 -2.04 17.86
N LEU A 108 -4.93 -2.71 17.01
CA LEU A 108 -6.16 -2.16 16.46
C LEU A 108 -7.32 -2.24 17.48
N PRO A 109 -8.24 -1.26 17.48
CA PRO A 109 -9.48 -1.36 18.22
C PRO A 109 -10.30 -2.59 17.83
N GLU A 110 -11.00 -3.19 18.79
CA GLU A 110 -11.84 -4.38 18.56
C GLU A 110 -12.88 -4.17 17.46
N GLU A 111 -13.46 -2.97 17.40
CA GLU A 111 -14.42 -2.56 16.35
C GLU A 111 -13.80 -2.55 14.95
N THR A 112 -12.55 -2.12 14.82
CA THR A 112 -11.81 -2.14 13.55
C THR A 112 -11.52 -3.57 13.11
N VAL A 113 -11.02 -4.42 14.03
CA VAL A 113 -10.69 -5.82 13.73
C VAL A 113 -11.93 -6.61 13.31
N ASN A 114 -13.07 -6.35 13.95
CA ASN A 114 -14.32 -7.05 13.65
C ASN A 114 -15.07 -6.48 12.44
N HIS A 115 -14.62 -5.37 11.86
CA HIS A 115 -15.23 -4.83 10.66
C HIS A 115 -15.05 -5.81 9.49
N PRO A 116 -16.11 -6.17 8.73
CA PRO A 116 -16.05 -7.27 7.76
C PRO A 116 -14.89 -7.21 6.77
N VAL A 117 -14.56 -6.02 6.26
CA VAL A 117 -13.47 -5.85 5.28
C VAL A 117 -12.08 -5.99 5.89
N VAL A 118 -11.89 -5.48 7.11
CA VAL A 118 -10.59 -5.60 7.80
C VAL A 118 -10.40 -7.05 8.24
N LYS A 119 -11.46 -7.67 8.75
CA LYS A 119 -11.47 -9.10 9.09
C LYS A 119 -11.15 -9.98 7.89
N GLU A 120 -11.83 -9.79 6.76
CA GLU A 120 -11.58 -10.54 5.50
C GLU A 120 -10.12 -10.37 5.05
N ALA A 121 -9.56 -9.17 5.13
CA ALA A 121 -8.18 -8.89 4.75
C ALA A 121 -7.14 -9.51 5.73
N ILE A 122 -7.42 -9.51 7.04
CA ILE A 122 -6.58 -10.18 8.04
C ILE A 122 -6.65 -11.70 7.86
N GLU A 123 -7.83 -12.26 7.60
CA GLU A 123 -8.00 -13.69 7.33
C GLU A 123 -7.22 -14.09 6.06
N PHE A 124 -7.35 -13.31 4.99
CA PHE A 124 -6.57 -13.49 3.76
C PHE A 124 -5.06 -13.54 4.03
N ALA A 125 -4.52 -12.54 4.74
CA ALA A 125 -3.09 -12.50 5.06
C ALA A 125 -2.63 -13.64 6.01
N ASN A 126 -3.55 -14.31 6.71
CA ASN A 126 -3.22 -15.44 7.58
C ASN A 126 -3.36 -16.82 6.89
N ASP A 127 -4.06 -16.90 5.76
CA ASP A 127 -4.33 -18.16 5.05
C ASP A 127 -3.11 -18.69 4.24
N ASP A 128 -2.08 -17.85 4.04
CA ASP A 128 -0.77 -18.18 3.40
C ASP A 128 0.39 -18.24 4.42
#